data_AF-A0A957M440-F1
#
_entry.id   AF-A0A957M440-F1
#
_cell.length_a   1.000
_cell.length_b   1.000
_cell.length_c   1.000
_cell.angle_alpha   90.00
_cell.angle_beta   90.00
_cell.angle_gamma   90.00
#
_symmetry.space_group_name_H-M   'P 1'
#
loop_
_entity.id
_entity.type
_entity.pdbx_description
1 polymer ?
#
loop_
_entity_poly.entity_id
_entity_poly.type
_entity_poly.pdbx_seq_one_letter_code
_entity_poly.pdbx_strand_id
1 'polypeptide(L)'
;MAELRLEHIYKTYKGGVEAVKDLNLTVRDGEFLALLGPSGCGKTSTLRMIVGLEEITRGEMYIGNRLVNKLEPNQRNVALAFETYALYPPLSVFDNIAFCLRARSVPKPEISQRVKQVAD
;
A
#
# COMPACT_ATOMS: atom_id res chain seq x y z
N MET A 1 8.47 -10.38 6.99
CA MET A 1 7.92 -9.11 6.45
C MET A 1 7.95 -8.11 7.63
N ALA A 2 7.03 -7.16 7.77
CA ALA A 2 6.99 -6.26 8.92
C ALA A 2 5.57 -6.18 9.49
N GLU A 3 5.44 -6.07 10.80
CA GLU A 3 4.17 -5.80 11.49
C GLU A 3 3.59 -4.46 11.04
N LEU A 4 2.27 -4.36 10.87
CA LEU A 4 1.56 -3.12 10.64
C LEU A 4 0.73 -2.79 11.88
N ARG A 5 0.93 -1.60 12.46
CA ARG A 5 0.10 -1.09 13.58
C ARG A 5 -0.59 0.20 13.18
N LEU A 6 -1.90 0.23 13.38
CA LEU A 6 -2.76 1.40 13.26
C LEU A 6 -3.27 1.71 14.66
N GLU A 7 -2.87 2.87 15.19
CA GLU A 7 -3.17 3.30 16.55
C GLU A 7 -4.04 4.56 16.49
N HIS A 8 -5.30 4.42 16.92
CA HIS A 8 -6.30 5.49 16.93
C HIS A 8 -6.42 6.24 15.59
N ILE A 9 -6.50 5.51 14.47
CA ILE A 9 -6.52 6.11 13.13
C ILE A 9 -7.87 6.75 12.82
N TYR A 10 -7.84 8.00 12.38
CA TYR A 10 -8.99 8.72 11.83
C TYR A 10 -8.70 9.23 10.43
N LYS A 11 -9.76 9.22 9.61
CA LYS A 11 -9.81 9.92 8.32
C LYS A 11 -11.04 10.79 8.24
N THR A 12 -10.82 12.10 8.16
CA THR A 12 -11.86 13.10 7.89
C THR A 12 -11.55 13.78 6.57
N TYR A 13 -12.48 13.71 5.62
CA TYR A 13 -12.38 14.44 4.36
C TYR A 13 -12.90 15.86 4.50
N LYS A 14 -12.64 16.68 3.47
CA LYS A 14 -13.23 18.02 3.35
C LYS A 14 -14.77 17.92 3.49
N GLY A 15 -15.36 18.88 4.20
CA GLY A 15 -16.79 18.84 4.53
C GLY A 15 -17.14 18.05 5.80
N GLY A 16 -16.14 17.57 6.56
CA GLY A 16 -16.36 16.95 7.87
C GLY A 16 -16.78 15.49 7.83
N VAL A 17 -16.74 14.84 6.66
CA VAL A 17 -17.08 13.42 6.51
C VAL A 17 -15.98 12.57 7.14
N GLU A 18 -16.29 11.96 8.28
CA GLU A 18 -15.42 11.00 8.98
C GLU A 18 -15.58 9.59 8.39
N ALA A 19 -14.72 9.24 7.42
CA ALA A 19 -14.76 7.95 6.74
C ALA A 19 -14.13 6.80 7.54
N VAL A 20 -13.17 7.12 8.42
CA VAL A 20 -12.57 6.16 9.36
C VAL A 20 -12.54 6.81 10.73
N LYS A 21 -13.03 6.10 11.75
CA LYS A 21 -13.18 6.58 13.12
C LYS A 21 -12.50 5.62 14.08
N ASP A 22 -11.48 6.10 14.78
CA ASP A 22 -10.77 5.39 15.86
C ASP A 22 -10.36 3.93 15.51
N LEU A 23 -9.81 3.74 14.31
CA LEU A 23 -9.39 2.41 13.88
C LEU A 23 -8.12 2.00 14.62
N ASN A 24 -8.24 0.92 15.39
CA ASN A 24 -7.15 0.25 16.08
C ASN A 24 -6.99 -1.15 15.52
N LEU A 25 -5.84 -1.42 14.90
CA LEU A 25 -5.59 -2.68 14.20
C LEU A 25 -4.10 -3.00 14.22
N THR A 26 -3.76 -4.22 14.57
CA THR A 26 -2.41 -4.76 14.43
C THR A 26 -2.45 -5.96 13.50
N VAL A 27 -1.63 -5.95 12.46
CA VAL A 27 -1.43 -7.06 11.53
C VAL A 27 -0.02 -7.58 11.74
N ARG A 28 0.09 -8.82 12.21
CA ARG A 28 1.37 -9.44 12.57
C ARG A 28 2.19 -9.76 11.32
N ASP A 29 3.48 -9.98 11.52
CA ASP A 29 4.35 -10.39 10.43
C ASP A 29 3.85 -11.69 9.76
N GLY A 30 3.65 -11.64 8.45
CA GLY A 30 3.14 -12.78 7.66
C GLY A 30 1.65 -13.07 7.79
N GLU A 31 0.90 -12.24 8.52
CA GLU A 31 -0.55 -12.40 8.65
C GLU A 31 -1.29 -11.98 7.37
N PHE A 32 -2.31 -12.75 7.01
CA PHE A 32 -3.22 -12.42 5.92
C PHE A 32 -4.52 -11.83 6.50
N LEU A 33 -4.75 -10.53 6.26
CA LEU A 33 -5.94 -9.82 6.72
C LEU A 33 -6.87 -9.50 5.55
N ALA A 34 -8.18 -9.71 5.75
CA ALA A 34 -9.24 -9.23 4.86
C ALA A 34 -10.11 -8.17 5.56
N LEU A 35 -10.34 -7.03 4.89
CA LEU A 35 -11.29 -6.01 5.34
C LEU A 35 -12.64 -6.21 4.66
N LEU A 36 -13.66 -6.63 5.42
CA LEU A 36 -15.01 -6.89 4.91
C LEU A 36 -16.02 -5.87 5.46
N GLY A 37 -16.96 -5.43 4.61
CA GLY A 37 -18.06 -4.54 5.02
C GLY A 37 -18.78 -3.92 3.81
N PRO A 38 -19.91 -3.22 4.03
CA PRO A 38 -20.70 -2.62 2.95
C PRO A 38 -19.97 -1.48 2.22
N SER A 39 -20.49 -1.06 1.08
CA SER A 39 -19.98 0.12 0.37
C SER A 39 -19.99 1.36 1.27
N GLY A 40 -18.91 2.15 1.25
CA GLY A 40 -18.78 3.35 2.07
C GLY A 40 -18.28 3.14 3.51
N CYS A 41 -18.04 1.91 3.97
CA CYS A 41 -17.58 1.66 5.34
C CYS A 41 -16.08 1.95 5.62
N GLY A 42 -15.39 2.67 4.73
CA GLY A 42 -14.00 3.10 4.96
C GLY A 42 -12.88 2.16 4.51
N LYS A 43 -13.18 0.97 3.94
CA LYS A 43 -12.15 -0.01 3.50
C LYS A 43 -11.07 0.59 2.59
N THR A 44 -11.52 1.20 1.48
CA THR A 44 -10.62 1.79 0.48
C THR A 44 -9.84 2.96 1.06
N SER A 45 -10.46 3.78 1.92
CA SER A 45 -9.79 4.86 2.65
C SER A 45 -8.68 4.30 3.56
N THR A 46 -8.95 3.24 4.31
CA THR A 46 -7.94 2.56 5.14
C THR A 46 -6.79 2.02 4.31
N LEU A 47 -7.06 1.28 3.23
CA LEU A 47 -6.01 0.74 2.35
C LEU A 47 -5.17 1.85 1.73
N ARG A 48 -5.79 2.94 1.28
CA ARG A 48 -5.09 4.11 0.72
C ARG A 48 -4.24 4.84 1.75
N MET A 49 -4.68 4.93 3.00
CA MET A 49 -3.86 5.47 4.09
C MET A 49 -2.63 4.60 4.37
N ILE A 50 -2.76 3.27 4.34
CA ILE A 50 -1.63 2.34 4.56
C ILE A 50 -0.54 2.58 3.53
N VAL A 51 -0.90 2.63 2.24
CA VAL A 51 0.06 2.83 1.15
C VAL A 51 0.55 4.28 1.01
N GLY A 52 -0.06 5.22 1.74
CA GLY A 52 0.30 6.64 1.70
C GLY A 52 -0.32 7.45 0.56
N LEU A 53 -1.31 6.91 -0.15
CA LEU A 53 -2.08 7.65 -1.15
C LEU A 53 -3.11 8.61 -0.53
N GLU A 54 -3.40 8.42 0.76
CA GLU A 54 -4.20 9.34 1.54
C GLU A 54 -3.53 9.66 2.88
N GLU A 55 -3.62 10.92 3.30
CA GLU A 55 -3.12 11.36 4.60
C GLU A 55 -4.02 10.86 5.74
N ILE A 56 -3.40 10.52 6.87
CA ILE A 56 -4.07 10.22 8.13
C ILE A 56 -4.42 11.54 8.81
N THR A 57 -5.67 11.74 9.21
CA THR A 57 -6.10 12.98 9.88
C THR A 57 -5.67 13.01 11.33
N ARG A 58 -5.81 11.88 12.06
CA ARG A 58 -5.35 11.70 13.44
C ARG A 58 -4.91 10.25 13.67
N GLY A 59 -4.08 10.04 14.69
CA GLY A 59 -3.54 8.72 15.03
C GLY A 59 -2.18 8.45 14.40
N GLU A 60 -1.62 7.31 14.72
CA GLU A 60 -0.26 6.91 14.36
C GLU A 60 -0.28 5.57 13.60
N MET A 61 0.51 5.49 12.54
CA MET A 61 0.66 4.28 11.74
C MET A 61 2.11 3.87 11.69
N TYR A 62 2.37 2.61 12.03
CA TYR A 62 3.69 2.02 12.03
C TYR A 62 3.79 0.85 11.07
N ILE A 63 4.91 0.79 10.34
CA ILE A 63 5.32 -0.40 9.59
C ILE A 63 6.66 -0.87 10.17
N GLY A 64 6.64 -2.01 10.84
CA GLY A 64 7.67 -2.42 11.78
C GLY A 64 7.82 -1.37 12.90
N ASN A 65 9.04 -0.86 13.07
CA ASN A 65 9.36 0.15 14.08
C ASN A 65 9.29 1.60 13.55
N ARG A 66 8.84 1.81 12.30
CA ARG A 66 8.88 3.12 11.64
C ARG A 66 7.50 3.77 11.67
N LEU A 67 7.40 4.99 12.23
CA LEU A 67 6.22 5.84 12.08
C LEU A 67 6.15 6.34 10.62
N VAL A 68 5.07 6.03 9.90
CA VAL A 68 4.99 6.25 8.44
C VAL A 68 4.06 7.40 8.03
N ASN A 69 3.39 8.07 8.97
CA ASN A 69 2.38 9.10 8.67
C ASN A 69 2.82 10.19 7.68
N LYS A 70 4.11 10.56 7.71
CA LYS A 70 4.70 11.62 6.87
C LYS A 70 5.61 11.09 5.76
N LEU A 71 5.67 9.77 5.59
CA LEU A 71 6.44 9.16 4.51
C LEU A 71 5.62 9.12 3.22
N GLU A 72 6.29 9.45 2.13
CA GLU A 72 5.76 9.30 0.77
C GLU A 72 5.52 7.82 0.44
N PRO A 73 4.58 7.48 -0.46
CA PRO A 73 4.24 6.09 -0.78
C PRO A 73 5.46 5.21 -1.11
N ASN A 74 6.42 5.73 -1.87
CA ASN A 74 7.63 5.01 -2.26
C ASN A 74 8.60 4.73 -1.10
N GLN A 75 8.53 5.48 0.01
CA GLN A 75 9.37 5.32 1.21
C GLN A 75 8.80 4.32 2.22
N ARG A 76 7.53 3.93 2.06
CA ARG A 76 6.84 2.98 2.95
C ARG A 76 7.16 1.52 2.66
N ASN A 77 7.72 1.25 1.48
CA ASN A 77 8.03 -0.10 1.01
C ASN A 77 6.80 -1.04 1.01
N VAL A 78 5.66 -0.53 0.55
CA VAL A 78 4.40 -1.27 0.39
C VAL A 78 4.08 -1.38 -1.10
N ALA A 79 3.54 -2.52 -1.51
CA ALA A 79 3.00 -2.71 -2.87
C ALA A 79 1.47 -2.67 -2.84
N LEU A 80 0.86 -2.04 -3.85
CA LEU A 80 -0.59 -1.98 -4.01
C LEU A 80 -0.98 -2.50 -5.38
N ALA A 81 -1.93 -3.44 -5.41
CA ALA A 81 -2.69 -3.76 -6.60
C ALA A 81 -4.01 -2.98 -6.60
N PHE A 82 -4.29 -2.25 -7.68
CA PHE A 82 -5.51 -1.46 -7.81
C PHE A 82 -6.68 -2.33 -8.28
N GLU A 83 -7.89 -1.94 -7.90
CA GLU A 83 -9.14 -2.58 -8.34
C GLU A 83 -9.30 -2.50 -9.87
N THR A 84 -8.93 -1.37 -10.47
CA THR A 84 -8.83 -1.20 -11.93
C THR A 84 -7.40 -1.44 -12.39
N TYR A 85 -7.21 -2.22 -13.47
CA TYR A 85 -5.89 -2.49 -14.02
C TYR A 85 -5.15 -1.20 -14.38
N ALA A 86 -4.04 -0.95 -13.68
CA ALA A 86 -3.14 0.17 -13.91
C ALA A 86 -1.88 -0.30 -14.67
N LEU A 87 -2.09 -1.01 -15.78
CA LEU A 87 -1.00 -1.40 -16.68
C LEU A 87 -0.61 -0.22 -17.57
N TYR A 88 0.66 -0.19 -18.00
CA TYR A 88 1.14 0.74 -19.01
C TYR A 88 0.88 0.15 -20.40
N PRO A 89 -0.12 0.64 -21.16
CA PRO A 89 -0.55 -0.02 -22.40
C PRO A 89 0.53 -0.13 -23.49
N PRO A 90 1.45 0.83 -23.64
CA PRO A 90 2.55 0.71 -24.61
C PRO A 90 3.62 -0.33 -24.25
N LEU A 91 3.62 -0.85 -23.01
CA LEU A 91 4.65 -1.76 -22.53
C LEU A 91 4.23 -3.22 -22.69
N SER A 92 5.18 -4.09 -23.00
CA SER A 92 4.96 -5.55 -22.96
C SER A 92 4.65 -6.04 -21.53
N VAL A 93 4.20 -7.28 -21.38
CA VAL A 93 4.02 -7.90 -20.05
C VAL A 93 5.34 -7.88 -19.27
N PHE A 94 6.44 -8.26 -19.92
CA PHE A 94 7.78 -8.22 -19.32
C PHE A 94 8.13 -6.81 -18.86
N ASP A 95 7.90 -5.80 -19.70
CA ASP A 95 8.23 -4.41 -19.39
C ASP A 95 7.36 -3.82 -18.27
N ASN A 96 6.09 -4.22 -18.18
CA ASN A 96 5.20 -3.85 -17.07
C ASN A 96 5.73 -4.38 -15.73
N ILE A 97 6.10 -5.67 -15.66
CA ILE A 97 6.64 -6.28 -14.44
C ILE A 97 8.03 -5.70 -14.11
N ALA A 98 8.87 -5.47 -15.13
CA ALA A 98 10.23 -4.94 -14.96
C ALA A 98 10.28 -3.45 -14.59
N PHE A 99 9.22 -2.69 -14.85
CA PHE A 99 9.20 -1.23 -14.73
C PHE A 99 9.72 -0.72 -13.38
N CYS A 100 9.14 -1.22 -12.28
CA CYS A 100 9.52 -0.80 -10.93
C CYS A 100 10.96 -1.22 -10.56
N LEU A 101 11.47 -2.32 -11.10
CA LEU A 101 12.85 -2.77 -10.88
C LEU A 101 13.84 -1.85 -11.62
N ARG A 102 13.51 -1.46 -12.86
CA ARG A 102 14.30 -0.48 -13.63
C ARG A 102 14.33 0.88 -12.94
N ALA A 103 13.19 1.35 -12.44
CA ALA A 103 13.08 2.61 -11.70
C ALA A 103 13.94 2.62 -10.40
N ARG A 104 14.19 1.44 -9.82
CA ARG A 104 15.09 1.24 -8.68
C ARG A 104 16.54 0.92 -9.08
N SER A 105 16.88 1.07 -10.36
CA SER A 105 18.21 0.80 -10.91
C SER A 105 18.76 -0.60 -10.62
N VAL A 106 17.88 -1.60 -10.53
CA VAL A 106 18.28 -3.01 -10.35
C VAL A 106 19.08 -3.48 -11.58
N PRO A 107 20.18 -4.25 -11.41
CA PRO A 107 20.97 -4.78 -12.53
C PRO A 107 20.13 -5.61 -13.52
N LYS A 108 20.39 -5.45 -14.83
CA LYS A 108 19.63 -6.15 -15.90
C LYS A 108 19.53 -7.68 -15.71
N PRO A 109 20.61 -8.41 -15.35
CA PRO A 109 20.51 -9.86 -15.17
C PRO A 109 19.53 -10.24 -14.05
N GLU A 110 19.52 -9.46 -12.98
CA GLU A 110 18.64 -9.66 -11.83
C GLU A 110 17.18 -9.32 -12.16
N ILE A 111 16.94 -8.29 -12.97
CA ILE A 111 15.60 -7.98 -13.50
C ILE A 111 15.05 -9.18 -14.27
N SER A 112 15.83 -9.70 -15.24
CA SER A 112 15.39 -10.83 -16.04
C SER A 112 15.08 -12.08 -15.20
N GLN A 113 15.88 -12.36 -14.17
CA GLN A 113 15.65 -13.47 -13.26
C GLN A 113 14.36 -13.28 -12.45
N ARG A 114 14.19 -12.12 -11.79
CA ARG A 114 13.02 -11.83 -10.95
C ARG A 114 11.72 -11.80 -11.75
N VAL A 115 11.75 -11.27 -12.98
CA VAL A 115 10.55 -11.24 -13.84
C VAL A 115 10.15 -12.65 -14.26
N LYS A 116 11.11 -13.52 -14.63
CA LYS A 116 10.82 -14.92 -14.96
C LYS A 116 10.18 -15.65 -13.79
N GLN A 117 10.73 -15.51 -12.59
CA GLN A 117 10.20 -16.14 -11.37
C GLN A 117 8.73 -15.77 -11.05
N VAL A 118 8.25 -14.61 -11.47
CA VAL A 118 6.85 -14.17 -11.23
C VAL A 118 5.95 -14.52 -12.41
N ALA A 119 6.52 -14.73 -13.60
CA ALA A 119 5.78 -15.07 -14.81
C ALA A 119 5.65 -16.58 -15.05
N ASP A 120 6.46 -17.39 -14.36
CA ASP A 120 6.35 -18.86 -14.28
C ASP A 120 5.17 -19.28 -13.38
#